data_AF-A0AAV5UHS0-F1
#
_entry.id   AF-A0AAV5UHS0-F1
#
_cell.length_a   1.000
_cell.length_b   1.000
_cell.length_c   1.000
_cell.angle_alpha   90.00
_cell.angle_beta   90.00
_cell.angle_gamma   90.00
#
_symmetry.space_group_name_H-M   'P 1'
#
loop_
_entity.id
_entity.type
_entity.pdbx_description
1 polymer ?
#
loop_
_entity_poly.entity_id
_entity_poly.type
_entity_poly.pdbx_seq_one_letter_code
_entity_poly.pdbx_strand_id
1 'polypeptide(L)'
;PSESTMNGASEGAGGHFDSVASNTVGTLGSYASIDSSPSHYDSHNSPALAPPPPPALKMSSLVPPVAAQGGRSYQPVYTPRRGAQFDSLCPAVDCNFDDNNLCRYVTSTSDSDLILSLPADGKQREFGLSSTRVSNTLTGIPSDLLHKGYFAFAANAQHGSDQFVLSTTNPVAIPAAARLDFFVYLAGVHGRLRVCLDNLSNCPFELKGRDIDMNSRQWKNYHVVLPEGNHAIHIVADRLKKNYAIGVDNIQLLNRYGMAALSC
;
A
#
# COMPACT_ATOMS: atom_id res chain seq x y z
N PRO A 1 -6.56 55.38 14.83
CA PRO A 1 -6.93 55.07 16.23
C PRO A 1 -8.28 54.33 16.24
N SER A 2 -8.38 53.01 16.43
CA SER A 2 -7.74 52.03 17.33
C SER A 2 -7.87 50.63 16.67
N GLU A 3 -6.81 49.82 16.49
CA GLU A 3 -6.38 48.69 17.37
C GLU A 3 -7.52 47.98 18.11
N SER A 4 -7.64 46.66 18.24
CA SER A 4 -6.97 45.39 17.85
C SER A 4 -8.04 44.29 18.20
N THR A 5 -8.03 43.00 17.85
CA THR A 5 -7.00 41.97 18.00
C THR A 5 -7.47 40.70 17.28
N MET A 6 -6.54 40.03 16.56
CA MET A 6 -6.68 38.66 16.10
C MET A 6 -6.48 37.69 17.27
N ASN A 7 -7.22 36.58 17.32
CA ASN A 7 -6.84 35.40 18.08
C ASN A 7 -6.93 34.16 17.18
N GLY A 8 -5.78 33.71 16.73
CA GLY A 8 -5.56 32.35 16.22
C GLY A 8 -5.25 31.43 17.38
N ALA A 9 -5.85 30.24 17.39
CA ALA A 9 -5.46 29.15 18.26
C ALA A 9 -4.79 28.07 17.39
N SER A 10 -3.46 28.01 17.46
CA SER A 10 -2.64 26.92 16.96
C SER A 10 -2.49 25.88 18.06
N GLU A 11 -3.16 24.74 17.94
CA GLU A 11 -2.91 23.59 18.81
C GLU A 11 -1.82 22.72 18.15
N GLY A 12 -0.58 22.97 18.57
CA GLY A 12 0.57 22.14 18.23
C GLY A 12 0.67 20.96 19.19
N ALA A 13 0.65 19.74 18.65
CA ALA A 13 0.97 18.53 19.38
C ALA A 13 2.50 18.34 19.40
N GLY A 14 3.16 18.90 20.42
CA GLY A 14 4.56 18.63 20.74
C GLY A 14 4.67 17.32 21.55
N GLY A 15 5.43 16.36 21.02
CA GLY A 15 5.82 15.15 21.74
C GLY A 15 6.95 15.44 22.72
N HIS A 16 6.81 14.93 23.94
CA HIS A 16 7.85 14.90 24.97
C HIS A 16 8.56 13.54 24.87
N PHE A 17 9.89 13.53 24.72
CA PHE A 17 10.72 12.34 24.80
C PHE A 17 11.78 12.56 25.87
N ASP A 18 11.73 11.73 26.91
CA ASP A 18 12.72 11.70 27.98
C ASP A 18 14.06 11.15 27.47
N SER A 19 15.11 11.91 27.76
CA SER A 19 16.50 11.63 27.51
C SER A 19 17.06 10.59 28.50
N VAL A 20 17.66 9.51 27.99
CA VAL A 20 18.50 8.59 28.77
C VAL A 20 19.95 8.66 28.27
N ALA A 21 20.84 8.69 29.26
CA ALA A 21 22.20 9.16 29.24
C ALA A 21 23.20 8.35 28.38
N SER A 22 24.18 9.10 27.89
CA SER A 22 25.50 8.67 27.42
C SER A 22 26.20 7.71 28.38
N ASN A 23 26.95 6.75 27.84
CA ASN A 23 28.12 6.22 28.54
C ASN A 23 29.30 6.01 27.59
N THR A 24 30.43 6.46 28.09
CA THR A 24 31.70 6.75 27.44
C THR A 24 32.62 5.54 27.47
N VAL A 25 33.52 5.51 26.48
CA VAL A 25 34.69 4.62 26.37
C VAL A 25 35.67 4.82 27.53
N GLY A 26 36.24 3.73 28.06
CA GLY A 26 37.33 3.76 29.03
C GLY A 26 38.09 2.43 29.08
N THR A 27 39.34 2.48 28.64
CA THR A 27 40.34 1.40 28.56
C THR A 27 41.21 1.37 29.83
N LEU A 28 41.59 0.19 30.34
CA LEU A 28 42.95 -0.25 30.76
C LEU A 28 42.90 -1.42 31.77
N GLY A 29 43.81 -2.40 31.61
CA GLY A 29 44.17 -3.34 32.68
C GLY A 29 44.68 -4.71 32.23
N SER A 30 45.94 -4.78 31.78
CA SER A 30 46.67 -5.98 31.34
C SER A 30 47.28 -6.77 32.50
N TYR A 31 47.30 -8.12 32.43
CA TYR A 31 48.37 -9.04 32.90
C TYR A 31 48.21 -10.36 32.10
N ALA A 32 49.02 -10.63 31.06
CA ALA A 32 50.29 -11.36 31.05
C ALA A 32 50.23 -12.82 31.54
N SER A 33 50.38 -13.80 30.62
CA SER A 33 51.54 -14.72 30.59
C SER A 33 51.44 -15.72 29.42
N ILE A 34 52.56 -15.86 28.74
CA ILE A 34 52.92 -16.77 27.64
C ILE A 34 53.51 -18.04 28.30
N ASP A 35 53.36 -19.24 27.74
CA ASP A 35 54.47 -19.92 27.04
C ASP A 35 54.28 -21.44 26.75
N SER A 36 54.80 -21.79 25.57
CA SER A 36 55.49 -23.00 25.09
C SER A 36 54.91 -24.43 25.13
N SER A 37 54.94 -25.01 23.91
CA SER A 37 54.82 -26.42 23.43
C SER A 37 56.01 -27.32 23.88
N PRO A 38 56.40 -28.44 23.21
CA PRO A 38 55.74 -29.59 22.53
C PRO A 38 56.36 -30.98 22.91
N SER A 39 55.83 -32.13 22.43
CA SER A 39 56.56 -33.41 22.18
C SER A 39 55.59 -34.51 21.67
N HIS A 40 55.93 -35.63 21.02
CA HIS A 40 56.94 -36.07 20.02
C HIS A 40 56.63 -37.56 19.69
N TYR A 41 56.80 -38.02 18.42
CA TYR A 41 57.04 -39.43 17.94
C TYR A 41 55.90 -40.49 18.05
N ASP A 42 55.73 -41.51 17.18
CA ASP A 42 56.47 -42.01 16.01
C ASP A 42 55.62 -42.97 15.11
N SER A 43 56.03 -43.05 13.83
CA SER A 43 56.16 -44.19 12.90
C SER A 43 55.20 -45.41 12.89
N HIS A 44 54.66 -45.76 11.70
CA HIS A 44 55.00 -47.02 11.00
C HIS A 44 54.52 -47.07 9.52
N ASN A 45 55.30 -47.82 8.72
CA ASN A 45 55.41 -47.91 7.25
C ASN A 45 54.22 -48.48 6.45
N SER A 46 54.20 -48.07 5.17
CA SER A 46 53.31 -48.39 4.02
C SER A 46 53.27 -49.88 3.57
N PRO A 47 52.31 -50.24 2.67
CA PRO A 47 52.63 -50.27 1.23
C PRO A 47 51.52 -49.75 0.28
N ALA A 48 51.94 -49.41 -0.95
CA ALA A 48 51.22 -48.66 -1.98
C ALA A 48 50.06 -49.40 -2.67
N LEU A 49 48.99 -48.66 -3.04
CA LEU A 49 48.06 -49.03 -4.11
C LEU A 49 47.24 -47.83 -4.66
N ALA A 50 47.28 -47.70 -5.99
CA ALA A 50 46.39 -47.00 -6.93
C ALA A 50 46.24 -45.45 -6.89
N PRO A 51 46.26 -44.77 -8.07
CA PRO A 51 45.95 -43.34 -8.17
C PRO A 51 44.45 -43.06 -7.97
N PRO A 52 44.07 -41.93 -7.36
CA PRO A 52 42.68 -41.59 -7.11
C PRO A 52 41.95 -41.13 -8.40
N PRO A 53 40.65 -41.41 -8.53
CA PRO A 53 39.82 -40.90 -9.63
C PRO A 53 39.58 -39.38 -9.49
N PRO A 54 39.30 -38.67 -10.60
CA PRO A 54 39.12 -37.22 -10.59
C PRO A 54 37.86 -36.81 -9.80
N PRO A 55 37.87 -35.64 -9.15
CA PRO A 55 36.79 -35.21 -8.28
C PRO A 55 35.51 -34.89 -9.06
N ALA A 56 34.40 -35.50 -8.65
CA ALA A 56 33.07 -35.21 -9.15
C ALA A 56 32.64 -33.77 -8.79
N LEU A 57 32.08 -33.07 -9.77
CA LEU A 57 31.47 -31.76 -9.66
C LEU A 57 30.35 -31.75 -8.60
N LYS A 58 30.54 -30.98 -7.52
CA LYS A 58 29.49 -30.68 -6.55
C LYS A 58 28.47 -29.72 -7.17
N MET A 59 27.38 -30.24 -7.72
CA MET A 59 26.16 -29.45 -7.93
C MET A 59 25.51 -29.19 -6.56
N SER A 60 25.61 -27.96 -6.08
CA SER A 60 24.93 -27.50 -4.87
C SER A 60 23.44 -27.32 -5.18
N SER A 61 22.66 -28.35 -4.84
CA SER A 61 21.19 -28.28 -4.75
C SER A 61 20.82 -27.50 -3.48
N LEU A 62 20.58 -26.19 -3.63
CA LEU A 62 19.91 -25.38 -2.61
C LEU A 62 18.41 -25.39 -2.91
N VAL A 63 17.70 -26.37 -2.32
CA VAL A 63 16.25 -26.29 -2.12
C VAL A 63 16.05 -25.55 -0.79
N PRO A 64 15.46 -24.34 -0.76
CA PRO A 64 15.06 -23.73 0.50
C PRO A 64 13.78 -24.41 1.02
N PRO A 65 13.68 -24.65 2.34
CA PRO A 65 12.49 -25.24 2.92
C PRO A 65 11.29 -24.30 2.84
N VAL A 66 10.14 -24.86 2.51
CA VAL A 66 8.83 -24.20 2.60
C VAL A 66 8.53 -23.93 4.07
N ALA A 67 8.77 -22.70 4.51
CA ALA A 67 8.22 -22.17 5.75
C ALA A 67 6.90 -21.48 5.43
N ALA A 68 5.81 -22.15 5.81
CA ALA A 68 4.50 -21.53 5.91
C ALA A 68 4.52 -20.51 7.06
N GLN A 69 4.51 -19.22 6.74
CA GLN A 69 4.09 -18.15 7.64
C GLN A 69 3.83 -16.88 6.81
N GLY A 70 2.61 -16.35 6.92
CA GLY A 70 2.18 -15.14 6.24
C GLY A 70 3.02 -13.94 6.66
N GLY A 71 3.96 -13.55 5.80
CA GLY A 71 4.67 -12.29 5.86
C GLY A 71 4.25 -11.44 4.66
N ARG A 72 3.63 -10.29 4.92
CA ARG A 72 3.51 -9.22 3.91
C ARG A 72 4.92 -8.79 3.50
N SER A 73 5.45 -9.37 2.41
CA SER A 73 6.62 -8.84 1.74
C SER A 73 6.23 -7.53 1.06
N TYR A 74 6.48 -6.42 1.73
CA TYR A 74 6.27 -5.07 1.21
C TYR A 74 7.51 -4.69 0.39
N GLN A 75 7.43 -4.88 -0.93
CA GLN A 75 8.29 -4.17 -1.87
C GLN A 75 7.52 -2.88 -2.24
N PRO A 76 8.00 -1.68 -1.87
CA PRO A 76 7.32 -0.47 -2.26
C PRO A 76 7.49 -0.27 -3.77
N VAL A 77 6.48 -0.66 -4.51
CA VAL A 77 6.34 -0.29 -5.91
C VAL A 77 5.82 1.14 -5.91
N TYR A 78 6.73 2.11 -6.03
CA TYR A 78 6.44 3.54 -6.01
C TYR A 78 5.90 4.09 -7.34
N THR A 79 5.82 3.24 -8.36
CA THR A 79 5.45 3.65 -9.71
C THR A 79 4.52 2.64 -10.33
N PRO A 80 3.55 3.06 -11.15
CA PRO A 80 2.75 2.18 -11.97
C PRO A 80 3.62 1.18 -12.73
N ARG A 81 3.11 -0.04 -12.92
CA ARG A 81 3.78 -1.03 -13.77
C ARG A 81 3.74 -0.52 -15.21
N ARG A 82 4.89 -0.50 -15.88
CA ARG A 82 5.03 -0.05 -17.27
C ARG A 82 5.53 -1.18 -18.16
N GLY A 83 5.07 -1.19 -19.41
CA GLY A 83 5.41 -2.18 -20.43
C GLY A 83 4.16 -2.61 -21.20
N ALA A 84 4.32 -3.07 -22.44
CA ALA A 84 3.21 -3.43 -23.32
C ALA A 84 2.27 -4.50 -22.71
N GLN A 85 2.80 -5.35 -21.83
CA GLN A 85 2.01 -6.34 -21.09
C GLN A 85 1.07 -5.73 -20.05
N PHE A 86 1.22 -4.45 -19.70
CA PHE A 86 0.37 -3.71 -18.75
C PHE A 86 -0.50 -2.66 -19.44
N ASP A 87 -0.50 -2.61 -20.78
CA ASP A 87 -1.43 -1.78 -21.53
C ASP A 87 -2.87 -2.23 -21.23
N SER A 88 -3.77 -1.27 -21.08
CA SER A 88 -5.15 -1.55 -20.68
C SER A 88 -5.83 -2.51 -21.65
N LEU A 89 -6.31 -3.63 -21.13
CA LEU A 89 -7.17 -4.58 -21.85
C LEU A 89 -8.61 -4.57 -21.33
N CYS A 90 -8.89 -3.76 -20.29
CA CYS A 90 -10.21 -3.63 -19.69
C CYS A 90 -10.50 -2.14 -19.38
N PRO A 91 -10.85 -1.31 -20.39
CA PRO A 91 -11.14 0.11 -20.18
C PRO A 91 -12.37 0.39 -19.32
N ALA A 92 -13.17 -0.64 -19.02
CA ALA A 92 -14.28 -0.55 -18.08
C ALA A 92 -13.83 -0.43 -16.61
N VAL A 93 -12.59 -0.85 -16.30
CA VAL A 93 -12.00 -0.88 -14.94
C VAL A 93 -10.71 -0.07 -14.87
N ASP A 94 -9.85 -0.17 -15.89
CA ASP A 94 -8.57 0.51 -15.89
C ASP A 94 -8.77 2.03 -15.92
N CYS A 95 -8.15 2.74 -14.98
CA CYS A 95 -8.26 4.19 -14.90
C CYS A 95 -7.10 4.84 -14.15
N ASN A 96 -6.41 5.76 -14.81
CA ASN A 96 -5.37 6.63 -14.25
C ASN A 96 -5.82 8.09 -14.09
N PHE A 97 -7.07 8.40 -14.45
CA PHE A 97 -7.69 9.73 -14.36
C PHE A 97 -7.01 10.89 -15.11
N ASP A 98 -5.85 10.68 -15.74
CA ASP A 98 -4.99 11.69 -16.37
C ASP A 98 -5.69 12.58 -17.41
N ASP A 99 -6.74 12.07 -18.04
CA ASP A 99 -7.60 12.78 -18.99
C ASP A 99 -8.67 13.66 -18.31
N ASN A 100 -8.53 13.93 -17.01
CA ASN A 100 -9.45 14.69 -16.16
C ASN A 100 -10.92 14.20 -16.25
N ASN A 101 -11.10 12.88 -16.28
CA ASN A 101 -12.40 12.23 -16.24
C ASN A 101 -12.34 10.96 -15.38
N LEU A 102 -13.51 10.47 -14.96
CA LEU A 102 -13.63 9.26 -14.13
C LEU A 102 -13.60 7.96 -14.96
N CYS A 103 -13.10 7.99 -16.19
CA CYS A 103 -13.12 6.86 -17.13
C CYS A 103 -14.55 6.29 -17.27
N ARG A 104 -14.72 4.99 -16.97
CA ARG A 104 -16.02 4.31 -16.92
C ARG A 104 -16.57 4.15 -15.50
N TYR A 105 -16.14 5.01 -14.58
CA TYR A 105 -16.69 5.09 -13.24
C TYR A 105 -17.73 6.21 -13.11
N VAL A 106 -18.65 6.01 -12.18
CA VAL A 106 -19.65 6.97 -11.73
C VAL A 106 -19.54 7.14 -10.23
N THR A 107 -19.88 8.33 -9.73
CA THR A 107 -19.79 8.62 -8.30
C THR A 107 -21.13 8.89 -7.63
N SER A 108 -22.08 9.43 -8.39
CA SER A 108 -23.50 9.44 -8.04
C SER A 108 -24.13 8.11 -8.41
N THR A 109 -24.60 7.35 -7.43
CA THR A 109 -25.36 6.12 -7.68
C THR A 109 -26.79 6.32 -7.19
N SER A 110 -27.78 6.09 -8.05
CA SER A 110 -29.20 6.02 -7.65
C SER A 110 -29.56 4.68 -6.99
N ASP A 111 -28.56 3.83 -6.77
CA ASP A 111 -28.75 2.54 -6.13
C ASP A 111 -29.19 2.75 -4.68
N SER A 112 -30.45 2.36 -4.44
CA SER A 112 -31.13 2.57 -3.18
C SER A 112 -30.43 1.81 -2.04
N ASP A 113 -29.77 0.70 -2.34
CA ASP A 113 -29.07 -0.12 -1.34
C ASP A 113 -27.81 0.59 -0.81
N LEU A 114 -27.16 1.41 -1.64
CA LEU A 114 -26.02 2.24 -1.24
C LEU A 114 -26.47 3.37 -0.31
N ILE A 115 -27.63 3.96 -0.60
CA ILE A 115 -28.23 5.06 0.19
C ILE A 115 -28.79 4.55 1.52
N LEU A 116 -29.47 3.40 1.53
CA LEU A 116 -30.06 2.80 2.74
C LEU A 116 -29.00 2.33 3.76
N SER A 117 -27.77 2.12 3.30
CA SER A 117 -26.65 1.71 4.16
C SER A 117 -26.04 2.86 4.98
N LEU A 118 -26.48 4.10 4.77
CA LEU A 118 -25.95 5.28 5.46
C LEU A 118 -26.60 5.50 6.83
N PRO A 119 -25.82 5.90 7.85
CA PRO A 119 -26.38 6.41 9.10
C PRO A 119 -27.30 7.62 8.84
N ALA A 120 -28.25 7.90 9.75
CA ALA A 120 -29.27 8.92 9.57
C ALA A 120 -28.75 10.36 9.30
N ASP A 121 -27.53 10.67 9.73
CA ASP A 121 -26.86 11.96 9.49
C ASP A 121 -25.86 11.93 8.32
N GLY A 122 -25.59 10.76 7.75
CA GLY A 122 -24.63 10.56 6.67
C GLY A 122 -25.22 10.84 5.31
N LYS A 123 -24.40 11.41 4.42
CA LYS A 123 -24.77 11.62 3.02
C LYS A 123 -23.80 10.92 2.09
N GLN A 124 -24.33 10.46 0.96
CA GLN A 124 -23.48 10.10 -0.17
C GLN A 124 -22.91 11.39 -0.79
N ARG A 125 -21.61 11.37 -1.05
CA ARG A 125 -20.84 12.44 -1.67
C ARG A 125 -20.07 11.89 -2.86
N GLU A 126 -19.61 12.81 -3.68
CA GLU A 126 -18.94 12.50 -4.94
C GLU A 126 -17.41 12.52 -4.77
N PHE A 127 -16.74 11.58 -5.41
CA PHE A 127 -15.30 11.66 -5.66
C PHE A 127 -15.03 12.84 -6.60
N GLY A 128 -14.05 13.66 -6.23
CA GLY A 128 -13.53 14.71 -7.09
C GLY A 128 -12.29 14.26 -7.86
N LEU A 129 -11.93 15.02 -8.90
CA LEU A 129 -10.65 14.91 -9.59
C LEU A 129 -9.79 16.13 -9.27
N SER A 130 -8.50 15.91 -9.03
CA SER A 130 -7.56 17.00 -8.82
C SER A 130 -6.21 16.67 -9.44
N SER A 131 -5.58 17.68 -10.02
CA SER A 131 -4.16 17.67 -10.41
C SER A 131 -3.27 18.39 -9.40
N THR A 132 -3.86 18.95 -8.34
CA THR A 132 -3.20 19.78 -7.34
C THR A 132 -3.50 19.31 -5.92
N ARG A 133 -2.90 19.99 -4.93
CA ARG A 133 -3.07 19.69 -3.52
C ARG A 133 -4.56 19.72 -3.12
N VAL A 134 -5.00 18.70 -2.40
CA VAL A 134 -6.32 18.61 -1.78
C VAL A 134 -6.18 18.67 -0.26
N SER A 135 -7.00 19.48 0.40
CA SER A 135 -6.99 19.70 1.85
C SER A 135 -5.66 20.30 2.37
N ASN A 136 -5.33 20.08 3.65
CA ASN A 136 -4.16 20.68 4.29
C ASN A 136 -2.86 19.89 4.03
N THR A 137 -1.73 20.39 4.54
CA THR A 137 -0.40 19.76 4.36
C THR A 137 -0.17 18.50 5.20
N LEU A 138 -0.96 18.28 6.26
CA LEU A 138 -0.74 17.22 7.24
C LEU A 138 -1.48 15.93 6.88
N THR A 139 -2.75 16.07 6.49
CA THR A 139 -3.71 14.98 6.27
C THR A 139 -4.31 15.00 4.85
N GLY A 140 -3.93 15.99 4.04
CA GLY A 140 -4.32 16.13 2.65
C GLY A 140 -3.36 15.47 1.67
N ILE A 141 -3.74 15.50 0.40
CA ILE A 141 -2.98 14.89 -0.71
C ILE A 141 -2.13 16.00 -1.35
N PRO A 142 -0.80 15.88 -1.41
CA PRO A 142 0.07 16.95 -1.90
C PRO A 142 0.04 17.10 -3.41
N SER A 143 -0.02 16.00 -4.14
CA SER A 143 -0.03 15.94 -5.61
C SER A 143 -0.40 14.54 -6.09
N ASP A 144 -0.58 14.43 -7.40
CA ASP A 144 -0.68 13.18 -8.14
C ASP A 144 0.49 12.21 -7.90
N LEU A 145 0.27 10.90 -8.18
CA LEU A 145 1.23 9.80 -8.05
C LEU A 145 2.54 10.07 -8.81
N LEU A 146 2.46 10.56 -10.04
CA LEU A 146 3.62 10.86 -10.88
C LEU A 146 3.99 12.34 -10.85
N HIS A 147 3.41 13.10 -9.92
CA HIS A 147 3.48 14.57 -9.84
C HIS A 147 3.00 15.29 -11.11
N LYS A 148 2.32 14.57 -11.99
CA LYS A 148 1.78 15.03 -13.26
C LYS A 148 0.62 14.13 -13.61
N GLY A 149 -0.56 14.72 -13.77
CA GLY A 149 -1.77 13.96 -14.00
C GLY A 149 -2.92 14.47 -13.16
N TYR A 150 -3.94 13.65 -13.05
CA TYR A 150 -5.06 13.83 -12.13
C TYR A 150 -5.24 12.57 -11.32
N PHE A 151 -5.77 12.70 -10.11
CA PHE A 151 -6.17 11.59 -9.27
C PHE A 151 -7.58 11.78 -8.76
N ALA A 152 -8.25 10.67 -8.44
CA ALA A 152 -9.54 10.69 -7.78
C ALA A 152 -9.36 10.90 -6.26
N PHE A 153 -10.20 11.72 -5.65
CA PHE A 153 -10.14 11.96 -4.20
C PHE A 153 -11.51 12.03 -3.54
N ALA A 154 -11.54 11.61 -2.28
CA ALA A 154 -12.62 11.84 -1.34
C ALA A 154 -12.13 12.80 -0.25
N ALA A 155 -12.79 13.95 -0.09
CA ALA A 155 -12.43 14.98 0.89
C ALA A 155 -13.65 15.83 1.26
N ASN A 156 -13.48 16.76 2.21
CA ASN A 156 -14.53 17.70 2.64
C ASN A 156 -15.79 17.02 3.20
N ALA A 157 -15.62 15.86 3.85
CA ALA A 157 -16.67 15.26 4.67
C ALA A 157 -17.13 16.26 5.74
N GLN A 158 -18.45 16.48 5.82
CA GLN A 158 -19.06 17.32 6.86
C GLN A 158 -19.30 16.47 8.11
N HIS A 159 -19.73 15.23 7.93
CA HIS A 159 -19.98 14.26 8.98
C HIS A 159 -19.09 13.03 8.79
N GLY A 160 -18.72 12.37 9.90
CA GLY A 160 -17.96 11.12 9.84
C GLY A 160 -18.75 9.95 9.24
N SER A 161 -20.08 10.08 9.12
CA SER A 161 -21.00 9.16 8.47
C SER A 161 -21.14 9.42 6.96
N ASP A 162 -20.56 10.50 6.42
CA ASP A 162 -20.54 10.74 4.99
C ASP A 162 -19.74 9.64 4.27
N GLN A 163 -20.21 9.26 3.08
CA GLN A 163 -19.61 8.23 2.26
C GLN A 163 -19.41 8.74 0.84
N PHE A 164 -18.27 8.42 0.26
CA PHE A 164 -17.93 8.69 -1.11
C PHE A 164 -17.85 7.35 -1.83
N VAL A 165 -18.50 7.23 -2.97
CA VAL A 165 -18.52 5.99 -3.75
C VAL A 165 -18.07 6.29 -5.17
N LEU A 166 -17.19 5.45 -5.70
CA LEU A 166 -16.77 5.43 -7.09
C LEU A 166 -17.01 4.01 -7.62
N SER A 167 -17.98 3.86 -8.52
CA SER A 167 -18.49 2.57 -8.98
C SER A 167 -18.27 2.40 -10.48
N THR A 168 -18.01 1.18 -10.94
CA THR A 168 -18.08 0.89 -12.39
C THR A 168 -19.47 1.20 -12.92
N THR A 169 -19.57 1.75 -14.12
CA THR A 169 -20.88 2.13 -14.72
C THR A 169 -21.79 0.92 -14.91
N ASN A 170 -21.20 -0.22 -15.26
CA ASN A 170 -21.89 -1.50 -15.40
C ASN A 170 -21.09 -2.59 -14.67
N PRO A 171 -21.73 -3.73 -14.32
CA PRO A 171 -21.00 -4.93 -13.96
C PRO A 171 -20.00 -5.33 -15.06
N VAL A 172 -18.82 -5.77 -14.64
CA VAL A 172 -17.70 -6.12 -15.52
C VAL A 172 -17.47 -7.64 -15.50
N ALA A 173 -17.36 -8.24 -16.68
CA ALA A 173 -17.07 -9.66 -16.83
C ALA A 173 -15.58 -9.94 -16.60
N ILE A 174 -15.28 -10.66 -15.51
CA ILE A 174 -13.95 -11.10 -15.14
C ILE A 174 -13.80 -12.57 -15.57
N PRO A 175 -13.06 -12.88 -16.64
CA PRO A 175 -13.08 -14.21 -17.28
C PRO A 175 -12.30 -15.29 -16.52
N ALA A 176 -11.47 -14.89 -15.56
CA ALA A 176 -10.73 -15.77 -14.67
C ALA A 176 -10.35 -14.99 -13.42
N ALA A 177 -10.02 -15.69 -12.32
CA ALA A 177 -9.53 -15.04 -11.11
C ALA A 177 -8.46 -13.98 -11.42
N ALA A 178 -8.69 -12.77 -10.94
CA ALA A 178 -7.95 -11.58 -11.32
C ALA A 178 -7.41 -10.85 -10.09
N ARG A 179 -6.62 -9.82 -10.34
CA ARG A 179 -6.09 -8.94 -9.32
C ARG A 179 -6.33 -7.50 -9.75
N LEU A 180 -7.02 -6.73 -8.91
CA LEU A 180 -7.17 -5.28 -9.09
C LEU A 180 -6.06 -4.58 -8.32
N ASP A 181 -5.11 -3.98 -9.04
CA ASP A 181 -4.04 -3.13 -8.48
C ASP A 181 -4.49 -1.68 -8.50
N PHE A 182 -4.17 -0.92 -7.46
CA PHE A 182 -4.47 0.52 -7.38
C PHE A 182 -3.55 1.21 -6.37
N PHE A 183 -3.35 2.51 -6.55
CA PHE A 183 -2.58 3.34 -5.63
C PHE A 183 -3.51 4.12 -4.71
N VAL A 184 -3.11 4.25 -3.44
CA VAL A 184 -3.86 4.98 -2.42
C VAL A 184 -2.94 5.95 -1.71
N TYR A 185 -3.44 7.18 -1.52
CA TYR A 185 -2.86 8.15 -0.60
C TYR A 185 -3.78 8.34 0.60
N LEU A 186 -3.35 7.90 1.78
CA LEU A 186 -4.07 8.08 3.04
C LEU A 186 -3.08 8.41 4.16
N ALA A 187 -3.00 9.69 4.51
CA ALA A 187 -2.02 10.22 5.47
C ALA A 187 -2.58 10.45 6.88
N GLY A 188 -3.89 10.31 7.08
CA GLY A 188 -4.56 10.69 8.31
C GLY A 188 -5.18 9.51 9.07
N VAL A 189 -5.21 9.61 10.40
CA VAL A 189 -5.80 8.59 11.30
C VAL A 189 -7.31 8.39 11.13
N HIS A 190 -7.98 9.32 10.44
CA HIS A 190 -9.38 9.23 10.06
C HIS A 190 -9.52 8.97 8.57
N GLY A 191 -10.63 8.35 8.20
CA GLY A 191 -10.87 7.82 6.87
C GLY A 191 -10.71 6.30 6.82
N ARG A 192 -11.45 5.70 5.91
CA ARG A 192 -11.36 4.29 5.57
C ARG A 192 -11.68 4.14 4.09
N LEU A 193 -10.79 3.47 3.37
CA LEU A 193 -11.01 3.06 1.99
C LEU A 193 -11.41 1.58 1.97
N ARG A 194 -12.41 1.24 1.18
CA ARG A 194 -12.83 -0.14 0.92
C ARG A 194 -12.95 -0.36 -0.58
N VAL A 195 -12.69 -1.60 -1.01
CA VAL A 195 -13.12 -2.08 -2.33
C VAL A 195 -14.16 -3.16 -2.09
N CYS A 196 -15.34 -2.95 -2.64
CA CYS A 196 -16.50 -3.83 -2.48
C CYS A 196 -16.98 -4.34 -3.83
N LEU A 197 -17.53 -5.56 -3.83
CA LEU A 197 -18.04 -6.24 -5.01
C LEU A 197 -19.53 -6.43 -4.89
N ASP A 198 -20.24 -6.00 -5.93
CA ASP A 198 -21.69 -6.12 -6.12
C ASP A 198 -22.55 -5.30 -5.16
N ASN A 199 -22.10 -5.11 -3.92
CA ASN A 199 -22.76 -4.30 -2.89
C ASN A 199 -21.74 -3.83 -1.83
N LEU A 200 -22.15 -2.93 -0.93
CA LEU A 200 -21.27 -2.35 0.10
C LEU A 200 -21.06 -3.21 1.34
N SER A 201 -21.70 -4.38 1.42
CA SER A 201 -21.52 -5.34 2.52
C SER A 201 -20.38 -6.32 2.22
N ASN A 202 -20.13 -6.62 0.94
CA ASN A 202 -19.10 -7.54 0.49
C ASN A 202 -17.83 -6.78 0.08
N CYS A 203 -16.96 -6.50 1.05
CA CYS A 203 -15.74 -5.72 0.83
C CYS A 203 -14.48 -6.56 1.04
N PRO A 204 -13.93 -7.20 0.00
CA PRO A 204 -12.71 -8.00 0.11
C PRO A 204 -11.46 -7.19 0.48
N PHE A 205 -11.52 -5.86 0.41
CA PHE A 205 -10.41 -4.99 0.83
C PHE A 205 -10.90 -3.86 1.74
N GLU A 206 -10.10 -3.57 2.78
CA GLU A 206 -10.31 -2.46 3.70
C GLU A 206 -8.96 -1.91 4.19
N LEU A 207 -8.79 -0.59 4.09
CA LEU A 207 -7.66 0.17 4.63
C LEU A 207 -8.20 1.26 5.54
N LYS A 208 -7.80 1.26 6.82
CA LYS A 208 -8.25 2.26 7.79
C LYS A 208 -7.13 3.26 8.09
N GLY A 209 -7.52 4.52 8.30
CA GLY A 209 -6.61 5.56 8.75
C GLY A 209 -5.89 5.23 10.06
N ARG A 210 -6.54 4.48 10.97
CA ARG A 210 -5.91 4.04 12.23
C ARG A 210 -4.76 3.04 12.04
N ASP A 211 -4.67 2.41 10.86
CA ASP A 211 -3.65 1.41 10.53
C ASP A 211 -2.48 2.05 9.75
N ILE A 212 -2.43 3.39 9.65
CA ILE A 212 -1.33 4.10 8.99
C ILE A 212 -0.05 4.08 9.82
N ASP A 213 1.09 4.19 9.14
CA ASP A 213 2.42 4.19 9.72
C ASP A 213 3.17 5.50 9.40
N MET A 214 4.41 5.62 9.88
CA MET A 214 5.28 6.78 9.61
C MET A 214 5.51 7.03 8.11
N ASN A 215 5.32 6.02 7.27
CA ASN A 215 5.52 6.04 5.84
C ASN A 215 4.20 6.25 5.07
N SER A 216 3.09 6.61 5.71
CA SER A 216 1.78 6.76 5.04
C SER A 216 1.58 8.08 4.29
N ARG A 217 2.52 9.03 4.39
CA ARG A 217 2.50 10.28 3.61
C ARG A 217 3.07 10.12 2.20
N GLN A 218 2.73 9.03 1.54
CA GLN A 218 3.11 8.73 0.17
C GLN A 218 2.06 7.82 -0.47
N TRP A 219 2.02 7.80 -1.80
CA TRP A 219 1.21 6.86 -2.52
C TRP A 219 1.71 5.43 -2.30
N LYS A 220 0.80 4.53 -1.91
CA LYS A 220 1.09 3.11 -1.67
C LYS A 220 0.25 2.26 -2.61
N ASN A 221 0.87 1.28 -3.26
CA ASN A 221 0.16 0.30 -4.08
C ASN A 221 -0.53 -0.73 -3.18
N TYR A 222 -1.79 -1.01 -3.48
CA TYR A 222 -2.59 -2.06 -2.86
C TYR A 222 -3.19 -2.93 -3.96
N HIS A 223 -3.69 -4.09 -3.53
CA HIS A 223 -4.40 -4.98 -4.43
C HIS A 223 -5.50 -5.75 -3.73
N VAL A 224 -6.46 -6.20 -4.52
CA VAL A 224 -7.50 -7.13 -4.11
C VAL A 224 -7.67 -8.23 -5.16
N VAL A 225 -7.89 -9.45 -4.70
CA VAL A 225 -8.18 -10.58 -5.58
C VAL A 225 -9.66 -10.51 -5.96
N LEU A 226 -9.94 -10.58 -7.26
CA LEU A 226 -11.29 -10.62 -7.80
C LEU A 226 -11.61 -12.05 -8.26
N PRO A 227 -12.75 -12.63 -7.85
CA PRO A 227 -13.21 -13.90 -8.39
C PRO A 227 -13.58 -13.76 -9.87
N GLU A 228 -13.62 -14.90 -10.56
CA GLU A 228 -14.22 -15.00 -11.89
C GLU A 228 -15.74 -14.79 -11.78
N GLY A 229 -16.31 -14.07 -12.73
CA GLY A 229 -17.74 -13.74 -12.73
C GLY A 229 -18.02 -12.35 -13.25
N ASN A 230 -19.27 -11.92 -13.13
CA ASN A 230 -19.68 -10.57 -13.49
C ASN A 230 -19.85 -9.74 -12.21
N HIS A 231 -19.07 -8.67 -12.06
CA HIS A 231 -19.01 -7.92 -10.81
C HIS A 231 -19.17 -6.42 -11.00
N ALA A 232 -20.00 -5.78 -10.17
CA ALA A 232 -19.92 -4.33 -9.98
C ALA A 232 -18.82 -4.02 -8.97
N ILE A 233 -17.87 -3.14 -9.32
CA ILE A 233 -16.76 -2.80 -8.44
C ILE A 233 -17.02 -1.42 -7.83
N HIS A 234 -17.00 -1.35 -6.50
CA HIS A 234 -17.23 -0.12 -5.75
C HIS A 234 -15.99 0.23 -4.92
N ILE A 235 -15.41 1.39 -5.18
CA ILE A 235 -14.36 1.99 -4.35
C ILE A 235 -15.02 3.00 -3.43
N VAL A 236 -14.91 2.77 -2.12
CA VAL A 236 -15.70 3.48 -1.12
C VAL A 236 -14.77 4.13 -0.12
N ALA A 237 -14.91 5.44 0.08
CA ALA A 237 -14.26 6.17 1.15
C ALA A 237 -15.30 6.65 2.18
N ASP A 238 -15.12 6.30 3.44
CA ASP A 238 -16.00 6.73 4.53
C ASP A 238 -15.18 7.06 5.80
N ARG A 239 -15.85 7.47 6.88
CA ARG A 239 -15.22 7.81 8.18
C ARG A 239 -14.18 8.92 8.09
N LEU A 240 -14.27 9.75 7.06
CA LEU A 240 -13.46 10.95 6.89
C LEU A 240 -13.96 12.03 7.83
N LYS A 241 -13.03 12.80 8.39
CA LYS A 241 -13.33 14.05 9.09
C LYS A 241 -12.98 15.24 8.21
N LYS A 242 -13.44 16.42 8.62
CA LYS A 242 -13.04 17.69 8.00
C LYS A 242 -11.51 17.77 7.87
N ASN A 243 -11.03 18.19 6.70
CA ASN A 243 -9.60 18.30 6.31
C ASN A 243 -8.83 16.99 6.10
N TYR A 244 -9.47 15.82 6.25
CA TYR A 244 -8.89 14.55 5.84
C TYR A 244 -9.25 14.28 4.37
N ALA A 245 -8.33 13.65 3.65
CA ALA A 245 -8.56 13.23 2.27
C ALA A 245 -8.02 11.82 2.05
N ILE A 246 -8.65 11.10 1.13
CA ILE A 246 -8.15 9.84 0.56
C ILE A 246 -8.03 10.02 -0.94
N GLY A 247 -6.86 9.71 -1.49
CA GLY A 247 -6.62 9.68 -2.93
C GLY A 247 -6.60 8.25 -3.45
N VAL A 248 -7.11 8.05 -4.66
CA VAL A 248 -7.03 6.80 -5.41
C VAL A 248 -6.55 7.12 -6.82
N ASP A 249 -5.63 6.32 -7.33
CA ASP A 249 -5.07 6.50 -8.65
C ASP A 249 -4.59 5.18 -9.27
N ASN A 250 -4.42 5.18 -10.59
CA ASN A 250 -3.83 4.12 -11.40
C ASN A 250 -4.41 2.73 -11.07
N ILE A 251 -5.72 2.62 -11.22
CA ILE A 251 -6.50 1.38 -11.10
C ILE A 251 -6.23 0.51 -12.32
N GLN A 252 -5.84 -0.75 -12.12
CA GLN A 252 -5.49 -1.68 -13.18
C GLN A 252 -6.01 -3.09 -12.87
N LEU A 253 -6.70 -3.69 -13.83
CA LEU A 253 -7.12 -5.09 -13.82
C LEU A 253 -6.02 -5.97 -14.43
N LEU A 254 -5.44 -6.82 -13.60
CA LEU A 254 -4.36 -7.72 -13.97
C LEU A 254 -4.79 -9.18 -13.79
N ASN A 255 -4.06 -10.09 -14.42
CA ASN A 255 -4.19 -11.51 -14.11
C ASN A 255 -3.90 -11.77 -12.62
N ARG A 256 -4.31 -12.93 -12.08
CA ARG A 256 -4.12 -13.28 -10.66
C ARG A 256 -2.67 -13.15 -10.13
N TYR A 257 -1.68 -13.18 -11.02
CA TYR A 257 -0.26 -13.09 -10.66
C TYR A 257 0.25 -11.63 -10.71
N GLY A 258 -0.55 -10.69 -11.20
CA GLY A 258 -0.15 -9.29 -11.40
C GLY A 258 0.91 -9.12 -12.48
N MET A 259 1.05 -10.08 -13.41
CA MET A 259 2.16 -10.07 -14.39
C MET A 259 1.79 -9.44 -15.72
N ALA A 260 0.50 -9.37 -16.04
CA ALA A 260 0.00 -8.76 -17.27
C ALA A 260 -1.45 -8.28 -17.06
N ALA A 261 -1.88 -7.34 -17.89
CA ALA A 261 -3.26 -6.89 -18.00
C ALA A 261 -4.19 -8.06 -18.33
N LEU A 262 -5.43 -7.97 -17.86
CA LEU A 262 -6.48 -8.95 -18.13
C LEU A 262 -7.61 -8.29 -18.90
N SER A 263 -8.14 -8.98 -19.90
CA SER A 263 -9.30 -8.52 -20.65
C SER A 263 -10.59 -8.62 -19.83
N CYS A 264 -11.49 -7.69 -20.10
CA CYS A 264 -12.91 -7.72 -19.79
C CYS A 264 -13.67 -7.15 -21.01
#